data_AF-Q7NPF8-F1
#
_entry.id   AF-Q7NPF8-F1
#
_cell.length_a   1.000
_cell.length_b   1.000
_cell.length_c   1.000
_cell.angle_alpha   90.00
_cell.angle_beta   90.00
_cell.angle_gamma   90.00
#
_symmetry.space_group_name_H-M   'P 1'
#
loop_
_entity.id
_entity.type
_entity.pdbx_description
1 polymer ?
#
loop_
_entity_poly.entity_id
_entity_poly.type
_entity_poly.pdbx_seq_one_letter_code
_entity_poly.pdbx_strand_id
1 'polypeptide(L)'
;MSDVDRFKQAAGELVAEAAEVLDAYLAIDDRMFSWKNTFGWNDVSPLKPLVQPLIERLLAVSKQIKDLQGAAGELPEEIPEKAPLLGLFKVFANYVESLRFAVQTMGRVLEHIETRRLNGAEFKKTRYESDLLIYKSQIDKYQLYGEQLNTLIRQLR
;
A
#
# COMPACT_ATOMS: atom_id res chain seq x y z
N MET A 1 -21.13 24.29 0.34
CA MET A 1 -20.31 23.16 0.80
C MET A 1 -19.25 23.73 1.71
N SER A 2 -19.14 23.26 2.96
CA SER A 2 -18.12 23.78 3.88
C SER A 2 -16.73 23.30 3.46
N ASP A 3 -15.66 23.98 3.89
CA ASP A 3 -14.29 23.52 3.63
C ASP A 3 -14.03 22.14 4.22
N VAL A 4 -14.65 21.83 5.36
CA VAL A 4 -14.63 20.51 6.01
C VAL A 4 -15.28 19.44 5.13
N ASP A 5 -16.44 19.73 4.52
CA ASP A 5 -17.12 18.79 3.61
C ASP A 5 -16.26 18.48 2.38
N ARG A 6 -15.54 19.48 1.85
CA ARG A 6 -14.61 19.29 0.73
C ARG A 6 -13.47 18.33 1.12
N PHE A 7 -12.89 18.46 2.31
CA PHE A 7 -11.85 17.55 2.78
C PHE A 7 -12.37 16.13 3.02
N LYS A 8 -13.59 15.99 3.55
CA LYS A 8 -14.24 14.68 3.70
C LYS A 8 -14.48 14.00 2.36
N GLN A 9 -14.96 14.75 1.36
CA GLN A 9 -15.12 14.24 0.00
C GLN A 9 -13.79 13.80 -0.60
N ALA A 10 -12.76 14.64 -0.55
CA ALA A 10 -11.44 14.32 -1.07
C ALA A 10 -10.81 13.10 -0.38
N ALA A 11 -11.00 12.95 0.94
CA ALA A 11 -10.58 11.76 1.66
C ALA A 11 -11.31 10.49 1.17
N GLY A 12 -12.60 10.59 0.85
CA GLY A 12 -13.38 9.49 0.26
C GLY A 12 -12.87 9.07 -1.13
N GLU A 13 -12.54 10.05 -1.98
CA GLU A 13 -11.94 9.82 -3.30
C GLU A 13 -10.59 9.11 -3.18
N LEU A 14 -9.73 9.56 -2.27
CA LEU A 14 -8.44 8.91 -2.00
C LEU A 14 -8.59 7.46 -1.50
N VAL A 15 -9.59 7.19 -0.64
CA VAL A 15 -9.87 5.83 -0.17
C VAL A 15 -10.24 4.92 -1.33
N ALA A 16 -11.08 5.40 -2.25
CA ALA A 16 -11.44 4.65 -3.46
C ALA A 16 -10.21 4.38 -4.35
N GLU A 17 -9.38 5.39 -4.59
CA GLU A 17 -8.14 5.23 -5.37
C GLU A 17 -7.18 4.23 -4.73
N ALA A 18 -6.99 4.29 -3.41
CA ALA A 18 -6.15 3.35 -2.68
C ALA A 18 -6.72 1.93 -2.68
N ALA A 19 -8.04 1.77 -2.64
CA ALA A 19 -8.71 0.47 -2.73
C ALA A 19 -8.50 -0.20 -4.09
N GLU A 20 -8.60 0.56 -5.20
CA GLU A 20 -8.30 0.01 -6.53
C GLU A 20 -6.86 -0.49 -6.66
N VAL A 21 -5.91 0.23 -6.04
CA VAL A 21 -4.52 -0.21 -6.00
C VAL A 21 -4.35 -1.44 -5.14
N LEU A 22 -5.04 -1.52 -3.99
CA LEU A 22 -5.04 -2.69 -3.12
C LEU A 22 -5.56 -3.92 -3.85
N ASP A 23 -6.70 -3.82 -4.55
CA ASP A 23 -7.29 -4.94 -5.31
C ASP A 23 -6.33 -5.46 -6.38
N ALA A 24 -5.70 -4.54 -7.13
CA ALA A 24 -4.70 -4.90 -8.14
C ALA A 24 -3.45 -5.53 -7.51
N TYR A 25 -3.01 -5.04 -6.35
CA TYR A 25 -1.91 -5.64 -5.60
C TYR A 25 -2.25 -7.05 -5.09
N LEU A 26 -3.43 -7.25 -4.52
CA LEU A 26 -3.89 -8.55 -4.01
C LEU A 26 -3.99 -9.58 -5.14
N ALA A 27 -4.40 -9.18 -6.34
CA ALA A 27 -4.39 -10.06 -7.51
C ALA A 27 -2.97 -10.53 -7.89
N ILE A 28 -1.93 -9.73 -7.62
CA ILE A 28 -0.53 -10.15 -7.81
C ILE A 28 -0.07 -11.03 -6.64
N ASP A 29 -0.39 -10.66 -5.40
CA ASP A 29 -0.03 -11.40 -4.20
C ASP A 29 -0.57 -12.84 -4.23
N ASP A 30 -1.86 -12.99 -4.55
CA ASP A 30 -2.52 -14.28 -4.70
C ASP A 30 -1.81 -15.13 -5.76
N ARG A 31 -1.46 -14.54 -6.91
CA ARG A 31 -0.74 -15.24 -7.99
C ARG A 31 0.69 -15.60 -7.62
N MET A 32 1.37 -14.79 -6.80
CA MET A 32 2.72 -15.06 -6.35
C MET A 32 2.77 -16.30 -5.44
N PHE A 33 1.78 -16.50 -4.55
CA PHE A 33 1.78 -17.60 -3.58
C PHE A 33 0.93 -18.82 -3.95
N SER A 34 -0.06 -18.70 -4.83
CA SER A 34 -0.83 -19.85 -5.34
C SER A 34 0.00 -20.79 -6.23
N TRP A 35 1.26 -20.43 -6.52
CA TRP A 35 2.07 -21.00 -7.59
C TRP A 35 3.25 -21.88 -7.13
N LYS A 36 3.29 -22.24 -5.84
CA LYS A 36 4.12 -23.36 -5.35
C LYS A 36 3.35 -24.67 -5.53
N ASN A 37 3.50 -25.29 -6.69
CA ASN A 37 2.92 -26.62 -6.95
C ASN A 37 3.92 -27.74 -6.62
N THR A 38 3.47 -28.98 -6.75
CA THR A 38 4.25 -30.20 -6.52
C THR A 38 5.53 -30.28 -7.36
N PHE A 39 5.66 -29.47 -8.42
CA PHE A 39 6.76 -29.50 -9.40
C PHE A 39 7.75 -28.33 -9.29
N GLY A 40 7.53 -27.36 -8.40
CA GLY A 40 8.49 -26.27 -8.15
C GLY A 40 7.86 -24.88 -8.14
N TRP A 41 8.65 -23.88 -8.58
CA TRP A 41 8.24 -22.48 -8.69
C TRP A 41 7.78 -22.21 -10.12
N ASN A 42 6.53 -21.78 -10.30
CA ASN A 42 6.00 -21.40 -11.61
C ASN A 42 6.60 -20.08 -12.12
N ASP A 43 6.33 -19.77 -13.39
CA ASP A 43 6.84 -18.60 -14.08
C ASP A 43 6.20 -17.28 -13.61
N VAL A 44 6.94 -16.47 -12.87
CA VAL A 44 6.46 -15.17 -12.35
C VAL A 44 6.78 -13.99 -13.25
N SER A 45 7.46 -14.19 -14.39
CA SER A 45 7.85 -13.11 -15.30
C SER A 45 6.67 -12.21 -15.74
N PRO A 46 5.44 -12.72 -15.96
CA PRO A 46 4.29 -11.86 -16.30
C PRO A 46 3.83 -10.92 -15.19
N LEU A 47 4.21 -11.16 -13.93
CA LEU A 47 3.80 -10.34 -12.79
C LEU A 47 4.68 -9.10 -12.62
N LYS A 48 5.96 -9.17 -13.00
CA LYS A 48 6.94 -8.09 -12.77
C LYS A 48 6.53 -6.75 -13.39
N PRO A 49 6.03 -6.68 -14.64
CA PRO A 49 5.61 -5.42 -15.24
C PRO A 49 4.41 -4.76 -14.53
N LEU A 50 3.65 -5.53 -13.73
CA LEU A 50 2.49 -5.03 -13.00
C LEU A 50 2.88 -4.28 -11.72
N VAL A 51 4.10 -4.45 -11.22
CA VAL A 51 4.54 -3.87 -9.94
C VAL A 51 4.76 -2.36 -10.05
N GLN A 52 5.50 -1.92 -11.08
CA GLN A 52 5.91 -0.52 -11.23
C GLN A 52 4.71 0.45 -11.34
N PRO A 53 3.65 0.17 -12.14
CA PRO A 53 2.47 1.01 -12.19
C PRO A 53 1.78 1.19 -10.82
N LEU A 54 1.76 0.16 -9.97
CA LEU A 54 1.18 0.26 -8.63
C LEU A 54 2.02 1.18 -7.73
N ILE A 55 3.35 1.11 -7.81
CA ILE A 55 4.24 2.01 -7.07
C ILE A 55 3.99 3.47 -7.47
N GLU A 56 3.86 3.73 -8.77
CA GLU A 56 3.60 5.07 -9.31
C GLU A 56 2.25 5.62 -8.85
N ARG A 57 1.20 4.79 -8.87
CA ARG A 57 -0.11 5.16 -8.32
C ARG A 57 -0.03 5.48 -6.82
N LEU A 58 0.66 4.66 -6.03
CA LEU A 58 0.81 4.90 -4.58
C LEU A 58 1.61 6.16 -4.28
N LEU A 59 2.60 6.51 -5.10
CA LEU A 59 3.33 7.77 -5.01
C LEU A 59 2.42 8.97 -5.28
N ALA A 60 1.55 8.87 -6.29
CA ALA A 60 0.57 9.92 -6.61
C ALA A 60 -0.43 10.12 -5.46
N VAL A 61 -1.01 9.03 -4.94
CA VAL A 61 -1.92 9.06 -3.79
C VAL A 61 -1.21 9.63 -2.55
N SER A 62 0.03 9.21 -2.28
CA SER A 62 0.82 9.72 -1.15
C SER A 62 1.06 11.23 -1.25
N LYS A 63 1.29 11.76 -2.45
CA LYS A 63 1.43 13.20 -2.68
C LYS A 63 0.11 13.92 -2.38
N GLN A 64 -1.01 13.45 -2.92
CA GLN A 64 -2.32 14.06 -2.68
C GLN A 64 -2.69 14.07 -1.19
N ILE A 65 -2.41 12.98 -0.46
CA ILE A 65 -2.61 12.92 0.99
C ILE A 65 -1.80 14.01 1.70
N LYS A 66 -0.53 14.22 1.33
CA LYS A 66 0.32 15.27 1.92
C LYS A 66 -0.22 16.67 1.62
N ASP A 67 -0.64 16.91 0.39
CA ASP A 67 -1.19 18.20 -0.04
C ASP A 67 -2.48 18.51 0.75
N LEU A 68 -3.37 17.53 0.91
CA LEU A 68 -4.59 17.67 1.71
C LEU A 68 -4.31 17.81 3.21
N GLN A 69 -3.32 17.09 3.74
CA GLN A 69 -2.90 17.22 5.13
C GLN A 69 -2.39 18.63 5.42
N GLY A 70 -1.59 19.20 4.51
CA GLY A 70 -1.11 20.58 4.59
C GLY A 70 -2.27 21.57 4.60
N ALA A 71 -3.17 21.45 3.62
CA ALA A 71 -4.33 22.34 3.51
C ALA A 71 -5.31 22.20 4.69
N ALA A 72 -5.49 21.00 5.24
CA ALA A 72 -6.29 20.80 6.46
C ALA A 72 -5.61 21.39 7.70
N GLY A 73 -4.27 21.49 7.70
CA GLY A 73 -3.50 22.14 8.77
C GLY A 73 -3.72 23.65 8.85
N GLU A 74 -4.07 24.28 7.72
CA GLU A 74 -4.36 25.71 7.60
C GLU A 74 -5.77 26.09 8.06
N LEU A 75 -6.65 25.11 8.34
CA LEU A 75 -7.98 25.37 8.88
C LEU A 75 -7.91 26.08 10.25
N PRO A 76 -8.87 26.96 10.59
CA PRO A 76 -8.95 27.56 11.92
C PRO A 76 -8.98 26.52 13.05
N GLU A 77 -8.28 26.79 14.16
CA GLU A 77 -8.25 25.90 15.34
C GLU A 77 -9.63 25.74 16.00
N GLU A 78 -10.56 26.67 15.77
CA GLU A 78 -11.91 26.61 16.31
C GLU A 78 -12.79 25.55 15.65
N ILE A 79 -12.36 24.95 14.53
CA ILE A 79 -13.09 23.89 13.83
C ILE A 79 -12.89 22.56 14.57
N PRO A 80 -13.94 21.98 15.19
CA PRO A 80 -13.82 20.74 15.97
C PRO A 80 -13.31 19.54 15.15
N GLU A 81 -13.61 19.50 13.86
CA GLU A 81 -13.24 18.43 12.93
C GLU A 81 -11.79 18.50 12.47
N LYS A 82 -11.07 19.60 12.73
CA LYS A 82 -9.68 19.78 12.27
C LYS A 82 -8.76 18.68 12.78
N ALA A 83 -8.75 18.43 14.09
CA ALA A 83 -7.86 17.44 14.68
C ALA A 83 -8.16 16.00 14.21
N PRO A 84 -9.44 15.54 14.16
CA PRO A 84 -9.80 14.27 13.54
C PRO A 84 -9.41 14.17 12.06
N LEU A 85 -9.57 15.22 11.26
CA LEU A 85 -9.17 15.24 9.84
C LEU A 85 -7.65 15.11 9.66
N LEU A 86 -6.86 15.83 10.46
CA LEU A 86 -5.41 15.69 10.45
C LEU A 86 -4.96 14.30 10.91
N GLY A 87 -5.64 13.74 11.91
CA GLY A 87 -5.44 12.35 12.33
C GLY A 87 -5.71 11.36 11.20
N LEU A 88 -6.82 11.54 10.47
CA LEU A 88 -7.17 10.72 9.31
C LEU A 88 -6.08 10.76 8.25
N PHE A 89 -5.68 11.94 7.77
CA PHE A 89 -4.65 12.05 6.73
C PHE A 89 -3.30 11.50 7.17
N LYS A 90 -2.93 11.66 8.45
CA LYS A 90 -1.70 11.08 8.98
C LYS A 90 -1.72 9.56 8.96
N VAL A 91 -2.80 8.91 9.40
CA VAL A 91 -2.92 7.45 9.34
C VAL A 91 -2.98 7.00 7.89
N PHE A 92 -3.64 7.77 7.01
CA PHE A 92 -3.72 7.45 5.59
C PHE A 92 -2.35 7.47 4.90
N ALA A 93 -1.52 8.46 5.22
CA ALA A 93 -0.15 8.52 4.71
C ALA A 93 0.64 7.26 5.10
N ASN A 94 0.53 6.80 6.35
CA ASN A 94 1.21 5.60 6.84
C ASN A 94 0.69 4.31 6.17
N TYR A 95 -0.63 4.24 5.93
CA TYR A 95 -1.26 3.14 5.20
C TYR A 95 -0.70 3.02 3.78
N VAL A 96 -0.75 4.11 3.02
CA VAL A 96 -0.28 4.15 1.62
C VAL A 96 1.21 3.90 1.53
N GLU A 97 2.01 4.44 2.46
CA GLU A 97 3.44 4.20 2.51
C GLU A 97 3.78 2.73 2.77
N SER A 98 3.10 2.10 3.74
CA SER A 98 3.30 0.68 4.06
C SER A 98 2.86 -0.21 2.90
N LEU A 99 1.73 0.09 2.26
CA LEU A 99 1.27 -0.61 1.05
C LEU A 99 2.31 -0.48 -0.08
N ARG A 100 2.85 0.72 -0.31
CA ARG A 100 3.91 0.95 -1.31
C ARG A 100 5.15 0.12 -1.02
N PHE A 101 5.60 0.06 0.24
CA PHE A 101 6.74 -0.76 0.61
C PHE A 101 6.45 -2.26 0.45
N ALA A 102 5.22 -2.71 0.70
CA ALA A 102 4.80 -4.08 0.40
C ALA A 102 4.91 -4.37 -1.10
N VAL A 103 4.34 -3.52 -1.97
CA VAL A 103 4.42 -3.64 -3.43
C VAL A 103 5.87 -3.65 -3.93
N GLN A 104 6.71 -2.73 -3.44
CA GLN A 104 8.13 -2.68 -3.79
C GLN A 104 8.88 -3.95 -3.38
N THR A 105 8.58 -4.48 -2.19
CA THR A 105 9.23 -5.69 -1.70
C THR A 105 8.73 -6.93 -2.42
N MET A 106 7.46 -6.98 -2.80
CA MET A 106 6.91 -8.00 -3.69
C MET A 106 7.68 -8.07 -5.01
N GLY A 107 8.02 -6.93 -5.62
CA GLY A 107 8.87 -6.88 -6.82
C GLY A 107 10.22 -7.60 -6.63
N ARG A 108 10.90 -7.36 -5.51
CA ARG A 108 12.17 -8.05 -5.16
C ARG A 108 11.96 -9.55 -4.92
N VAL A 109 10.86 -9.94 -4.27
CA VAL A 109 10.51 -11.35 -4.04
C VAL A 109 10.30 -12.06 -5.38
N LEU A 110 9.60 -11.43 -6.33
CA LEU A 110 9.39 -11.97 -7.68
C LEU A 110 10.73 -12.19 -8.42
N GLU A 111 11.69 -11.27 -8.30
CA GLU A 111 13.04 -11.44 -8.88
C GLU A 111 13.79 -12.65 -8.31
N HIS A 112 13.67 -12.90 -7.00
CA HIS A 112 14.27 -14.07 -6.36
C HIS A 112 13.63 -15.37 -6.82
N ILE A 113 12.30 -15.37 -6.99
CA ILE A 113 11.56 -16.53 -7.51
C ILE A 113 12.00 -16.83 -8.94
N GLU A 114 12.13 -15.81 -9.78
CA GLU A 114 12.62 -15.93 -11.16
C GLU A 114 14.07 -16.42 -11.20
N THR A 115 14.96 -15.85 -10.38
CA THR A 115 16.35 -16.31 -10.24
C THR A 115 16.41 -17.78 -9.85
N ARG A 116 15.60 -18.20 -8.87
CA ARG A 116 15.55 -19.61 -8.44
C ARG A 116 15.10 -20.54 -9.54
N ARG A 117 14.17 -20.10 -10.41
CA ARG A 117 13.66 -20.86 -11.55
C ARG A 117 14.68 -20.96 -12.69
N LEU A 118 15.31 -19.84 -13.07
CA LEU A 118 16.17 -19.75 -14.26
C LEU A 118 17.63 -20.12 -13.96
N ASN A 119 18.15 -19.71 -12.81
CA ASN A 119 19.55 -19.88 -12.44
C ASN A 119 19.70 -20.17 -10.93
N GLY A 120 19.35 -21.41 -10.55
CA GLY A 120 19.37 -21.84 -9.16
C GLY A 120 20.71 -21.70 -8.44
N ALA A 121 21.84 -21.62 -9.17
CA ALA A 121 23.17 -21.40 -8.58
C ALA A 121 23.37 -19.97 -8.04
N GLU A 122 22.70 -18.97 -8.63
CA GLU A 122 22.74 -17.58 -8.18
C GLU A 122 21.73 -17.26 -7.08
N PHE A 123 20.82 -18.20 -6.78
CA PHE A 123 19.78 -18.02 -5.79
C PHE A 123 20.35 -17.98 -4.36
N LYS A 124 20.24 -16.82 -3.71
CA LYS A 124 20.65 -16.61 -2.31
C LYS A 124 19.43 -16.77 -1.39
N LYS A 125 19.23 -17.97 -0.85
CA LYS A 125 18.12 -18.31 0.06
C LYS A 125 17.97 -17.32 1.22
N THR A 126 19.07 -16.92 1.87
CA THR A 126 19.05 -15.98 3.00
C THR A 126 18.52 -14.60 2.60
N ARG A 127 18.85 -14.12 1.40
CA ARG A 127 18.35 -12.83 0.88
C ARG A 127 16.86 -12.91 0.57
N TYR A 128 16.42 -14.01 -0.05
CA TYR A 128 15.01 -14.28 -0.29
C TYR A 128 14.18 -14.32 1.01
N GLU A 129 14.66 -15.04 2.03
CA GLU A 129 13.98 -15.12 3.33
C GLU A 129 13.92 -13.77 4.04
N SER A 130 14.98 -12.97 3.95
CA SER A 130 14.98 -11.59 4.47
C SER A 130 13.96 -10.70 3.76
N ASP A 131 13.94 -10.70 2.42
CA ASP A 131 12.98 -9.91 1.65
C ASP A 131 11.54 -10.37 1.90
N LEU A 132 11.29 -11.67 2.09
CA LEU A 132 9.98 -12.19 2.53
C LEU A 132 9.57 -11.70 3.92
N LEU A 133 10.49 -11.66 4.89
CA LEU A 133 10.19 -11.17 6.24
C LEU A 133 9.84 -9.68 6.20
N ILE A 134 10.61 -8.89 5.44
CA ILE A 134 10.31 -7.48 5.21
C ILE A 134 8.93 -7.34 4.57
N TYR A 135 8.64 -8.13 3.54
CA TYR A 135 7.36 -8.12 2.84
C TYR A 135 6.18 -8.35 3.80
N LYS A 136 6.23 -9.43 4.59
CA LYS A 136 5.20 -9.75 5.59
C LYS A 136 5.04 -8.62 6.61
N SER A 137 6.13 -8.06 7.11
CA SER A 137 6.07 -6.94 8.04
C SER A 137 5.38 -5.71 7.46
N GLN A 138 5.53 -5.43 6.15
CA GLN A 138 4.81 -4.33 5.51
C GLN A 138 3.32 -4.65 5.30
N ILE A 139 2.98 -5.92 5.05
CA ILE A 139 1.59 -6.37 5.03
C ILE A 139 0.91 -6.11 6.37
N ASP A 140 1.51 -6.60 7.45
CA ASP A 140 0.97 -6.43 8.80
C ASP A 140 0.75 -4.95 9.14
N LYS A 141 1.69 -4.08 8.73
CA LYS A 141 1.59 -2.63 8.93
C LYS A 141 0.44 -1.99 8.17
N TYR A 142 0.32 -2.23 6.86
CA TYR A 142 -0.76 -1.57 6.11
C TYR A 142 -2.12 -2.10 6.58
N GLN A 143 -2.24 -3.38 6.96
CA GLN A 143 -3.48 -3.92 7.53
C GLN A 143 -3.85 -3.22 8.84
N LEU A 144 -2.88 -3.06 9.75
CA LEU A 144 -3.06 -2.33 11.01
C LEU A 144 -3.49 -0.87 10.77
N TYR A 145 -2.84 -0.16 9.84
CA TYR A 145 -3.24 1.21 9.51
C TYR A 145 -4.62 1.27 8.84
N GLY A 146 -5.02 0.23 8.09
CA GLY A 146 -6.36 0.10 7.52
C GLY A 146 -7.45 -0.02 8.60
N GLU A 147 -7.20 -0.78 9.66
CA GLU A 147 -8.11 -0.86 10.82
C GLU A 147 -8.24 0.48 11.54
N GLN A 148 -7.12 1.20 11.72
CA GLN A 148 -7.11 2.54 12.31
C GLN A 148 -7.87 3.54 11.45
N LEU A 149 -7.67 3.52 10.12
CA LEU A 149 -8.41 4.33 9.16
C LEU A 149 -9.91 4.10 9.24
N ASN A 150 -10.33 2.83 9.23
CA ASN A 150 -11.73 2.47 9.35
C ASN A 150 -12.37 3.01 10.64
N THR A 151 -11.61 3.01 11.74
CA THR A 151 -12.05 3.57 13.01
C THR A 151 -12.24 5.09 12.92
N LEU A 152 -11.28 5.81 12.34
CA LEU A 152 -11.36 7.27 12.17
C LEU A 152 -12.46 7.70 11.19
N ILE A 153 -12.65 6.96 10.09
CA ILE A 153 -13.73 7.22 9.12
C ILE A 153 -15.10 7.13 9.81
N ARG A 154 -15.29 6.18 10.73
CA ARG A 154 -16.54 6.05 11.49
C ARG A 154 -16.78 7.20 12.47
N GLN A 155 -15.73 7.82 13.00
CA GLN A 155 -15.84 8.97 13.90
C GLN A 155 -16.15 10.29 13.17
N LEU A 156 -15.84 10.36 11.87
CA LEU A 156 -16.06 11.53 11.01
C LEU A 156 -17.43 11.54 10.30
N ARG A 157 -18.15 10.41 10.34
CA ARG A 157 -19.53 10.25 9.87
C ARG A 157 -20.51 10.72 10.93
#